data_AF-A0A7Y5U5S2-F1
#
_entry.id   AF-A0A7Y5U5S2-F1
#
_cell.length_a   1.000
_cell.length_b   1.000
_cell.length_c   1.000
_cell.angle_alpha   90.00
_cell.angle_beta   90.00
_cell.angle_gamma   90.00
#
_symmetry.space_group_name_H-M   'P 1'
#
loop_
_entity.id
_entity.type
_entity.pdbx_description
1 polymer ?
#
loop_
_entity_poly.entity_id
_entity_poly.type
_entity_poly.pdbx_seq_one_letter_code
_entity_poly.pdbx_strand_id
1 'polypeptide(L)'
;VQADSGRAHAEAARLKAEEARGKADAARATAEAERTKAAEDAAARAELKPAAPDRNIEHLVAGVQAIDGSRSLSDALKVLLQHASTIAPRALVFLVNGDRLKSWKGVGFPQFDTHPFESAIVGTGLLAQAIQTGTPVTSSPSQPAPTFAGLGLDRTALAAPIVVGGRAVAVVYADNGPEGEAPGSWRAAVEALVRHAATQLALLTAMRTVQAVSASAAPVPTGTGGAVAPEADVQEQGARRYARLLVSEIKLYNEAAVRAGREQRDLLRRLGPEIERARRLYEERVSPRLTARTSYFHQELVQTLADGDPGLLGKG
;
A
#
# COMPACT_ATOMS: atom_id res chain seq x y z
N VAL A 1 58.38 -69.67 47.86
CA VAL A 1 57.02 -69.22 48.25
C VAL A 1 56.91 -67.70 48.41
N GLN A 2 57.81 -67.01 49.13
CA GLN A 2 57.75 -65.54 49.29
C GLN A 2 57.96 -64.73 47.98
N ALA A 3 58.80 -65.19 47.05
CA ALA A 3 59.05 -64.51 45.77
C ALA A 3 57.84 -64.53 44.80
N ASP A 4 56.95 -65.52 44.95
CA ASP A 4 55.79 -65.73 44.08
C ASP A 4 54.61 -64.83 44.50
N SER A 5 54.44 -64.65 45.81
CA SER A 5 53.42 -63.76 46.40
C SER A 5 53.66 -62.28 46.07
N GLY A 6 54.93 -61.85 45.97
CA GLY A 6 55.29 -60.48 45.58
C GLY A 6 55.02 -60.16 44.12
N ARG A 7 55.18 -61.14 43.21
CA ARG A 7 54.84 -60.98 41.78
C ARG A 7 53.33 -60.86 41.58
N ALA A 8 52.55 -61.68 42.27
CA ALA A 8 51.08 -61.61 42.24
C ALA A 8 50.54 -60.27 42.77
N HIS A 9 51.15 -59.70 43.82
CA HIS A 9 50.78 -58.37 44.32
C HIS A 9 51.14 -57.24 43.34
N ALA A 10 52.30 -57.31 42.69
CA ALA A 10 52.72 -56.33 41.70
C ALA A 10 51.82 -56.35 40.44
N GLU A 11 51.40 -57.54 40.00
CA GLU A 11 50.47 -57.72 38.88
C GLU A 11 49.07 -57.20 39.21
N ALA A 12 48.55 -57.51 40.40
CA ALA A 12 47.27 -56.98 40.87
C ALA A 12 47.28 -55.44 41.03
N ALA A 13 48.39 -54.86 41.47
CA ALA A 13 48.55 -53.41 41.57
C ALA A 13 48.57 -52.74 40.18
N ARG A 14 49.22 -53.37 39.20
CA ARG A 14 49.27 -52.89 37.82
C ARG A 14 47.90 -52.94 37.15
N LEU A 15 47.14 -54.02 37.32
CA LEU A 15 45.78 -54.15 36.80
C LEU A 15 44.84 -53.09 37.39
N LYS A 16 44.94 -52.81 38.70
CA LYS A 16 44.19 -51.72 39.35
C LYS A 16 44.58 -50.34 38.82
N ALA A 17 45.86 -50.11 38.53
CA ALA A 17 46.33 -48.85 37.96
C ALA A 17 45.84 -48.66 36.51
N GLU A 18 45.85 -49.72 35.70
CA GLU A 18 45.30 -49.72 34.34
C GLU A 18 43.78 -49.47 34.35
N GLU A 19 43.04 -50.11 35.27
CA GLU A 19 41.59 -49.89 35.44
C GLU A 19 41.27 -48.46 35.91
N ALA A 20 42.04 -47.92 36.86
CA ALA A 20 41.89 -46.55 37.33
C ALA A 20 42.18 -45.53 36.22
N ARG A 21 43.18 -45.79 35.38
CA ARG A 21 43.51 -44.96 34.21
C ARG A 21 42.40 -45.02 33.17
N GLY A 22 41.86 -46.20 32.87
CA GLY A 22 40.72 -46.36 31.96
C GLY A 22 39.47 -45.61 32.42
N LYS A 23 39.18 -45.63 33.74
CA LYS A 23 38.09 -44.85 34.34
C LYS A 23 38.32 -43.34 34.25
N ALA A 24 39.56 -42.89 34.46
CA ALA A 24 39.92 -41.47 34.35
C ALA A 24 39.82 -40.96 32.90
N ASP A 25 40.26 -41.75 31.92
CA ASP A 25 40.18 -41.41 30.50
C ASP A 25 38.72 -41.37 30.02
N ALA A 26 37.88 -42.32 30.47
CA ALA A 26 36.44 -42.31 30.19
C ALA A 26 35.74 -41.08 30.81
N ALA A 27 36.04 -40.74 32.06
CA ALA A 27 35.47 -39.56 32.72
C ALA A 27 35.89 -38.25 32.03
N ARG A 28 37.12 -38.17 31.52
CA ARG A 28 37.61 -37.02 30.76
C ARG A 28 36.88 -36.88 29.42
N ALA A 29 36.67 -37.98 28.71
CA ALA A 29 35.93 -37.98 27.44
C ALA A 29 34.46 -37.55 27.63
N THR A 30 33.80 -38.01 28.70
CA THR A 30 32.43 -37.57 29.03
C THR A 30 32.38 -36.08 29.36
N ALA A 31 33.30 -35.58 30.18
CA ALA A 31 33.35 -34.16 30.52
C ALA A 31 33.65 -33.26 29.32
N GLU A 32 34.45 -33.73 28.36
CA GLU A 32 34.74 -33.02 27.12
C GLU A 32 33.52 -32.96 26.20
N ALA A 33 32.79 -34.07 26.05
CA ALA A 33 31.54 -34.12 25.29
C ALA A 33 30.41 -33.27 25.91
N GLU A 34 30.34 -33.21 27.25
CA GLU A 34 29.39 -32.33 27.94
C GLU A 34 29.76 -30.85 27.75
N ARG A 35 31.05 -30.51 27.73
CA ARG A 35 31.52 -29.14 27.49
C ARG A 35 31.29 -28.68 26.05
N THR A 36 31.51 -29.53 25.05
CA THR A 36 31.22 -29.20 23.65
C THR A 36 29.73 -29.00 23.45
N LYS A 37 28.89 -29.91 23.98
CA LYS A 37 27.44 -29.76 23.93
C LYS A 37 26.96 -28.49 24.65
N ALA A 38 27.50 -28.19 25.84
CA ALA A 38 27.17 -26.97 26.56
C ALA A 38 27.63 -25.70 25.82
N ALA A 39 28.76 -25.75 25.12
CA ALA A 39 29.24 -24.64 24.29
C ALA A 39 28.37 -24.44 23.03
N GLU A 40 27.93 -25.52 22.38
CA GLU A 40 26.98 -25.50 21.26
C GLU A 40 25.62 -24.95 21.70
N ASP A 41 25.09 -25.42 22.83
CA ASP A 41 23.84 -24.93 23.42
C ASP A 41 23.95 -23.45 23.83
N ALA A 42 25.11 -23.03 24.36
CA ALA A 42 25.37 -21.64 24.70
C ALA A 42 25.50 -20.75 23.45
N ALA A 43 26.12 -21.24 22.37
CA ALA A 43 26.20 -20.55 21.09
C ALA A 43 24.81 -20.38 20.45
N ALA A 44 23.99 -21.44 20.44
CA ALA A 44 22.62 -21.40 19.95
C ALA A 44 21.73 -20.42 20.76
N ARG A 45 21.91 -20.37 22.09
CA ARG A 45 21.21 -19.39 22.95
C ARG A 45 21.72 -17.95 22.76
N ALA A 46 23.00 -17.77 22.43
CA ALA A 46 23.58 -16.47 22.14
C ALA A 46 23.11 -15.91 20.78
N GLU A 47 22.82 -16.77 19.80
CA GLU A 47 22.15 -16.39 18.55
C GLU A 47 20.68 -15.98 18.77
N LEU A 48 20.02 -16.54 19.78
CA LEU A 48 18.68 -16.14 20.27
C LEU A 48 18.69 -14.82 21.06
N LYS A 49 19.56 -13.88 20.69
CA LYS A 49 19.54 -12.51 21.21
C LYS A 49 18.14 -11.93 20.99
N PRO A 50 17.46 -11.39 22.02
CA PRO A 50 16.15 -10.77 21.81
C PRO A 50 16.31 -9.70 20.73
N ALA A 51 15.63 -9.89 19.60
CA ALA A 51 15.61 -8.91 18.54
C ALA A 51 15.21 -7.58 19.17
N ALA A 52 16.01 -6.53 18.91
CA ALA A 52 15.62 -5.17 19.30
C ALA A 52 14.18 -4.93 18.84
N PRO A 53 13.35 -4.19 19.61
CA PRO A 53 11.97 -3.93 19.24
C PRO A 53 11.93 -3.44 17.80
N ASP A 54 11.18 -4.15 16.97
CA ASP A 54 11.12 -3.89 15.55
C ASP A 54 10.42 -2.54 15.36
N ARG A 55 11.22 -1.48 15.17
CA ARG A 55 10.76 -0.11 14.99
C ARG A 55 9.73 0.02 13.86
N ASN A 56 9.75 -0.91 12.89
CA ASN A 56 8.75 -0.93 11.82
C ASN A 56 7.36 -1.30 12.32
N ILE A 57 7.23 -2.11 13.38
CA ILE A 57 5.94 -2.42 13.99
C ILE A 57 5.37 -1.18 14.67
N GLU A 58 6.20 -0.43 15.40
CA GLU A 58 5.77 0.83 16.03
C GLU A 58 5.31 1.85 14.97
N HIS A 59 6.07 2.02 13.90
CA HIS A 59 5.69 2.89 12.78
C HIS A 59 4.43 2.41 12.04
N LEU A 60 4.26 1.09 11.87
CA LEU A 60 3.07 0.48 11.30
C LEU A 60 1.83 0.80 12.15
N VAL A 61 1.89 0.55 13.46
CA VAL A 61 0.78 0.81 14.38
C VAL A 61 0.42 2.31 14.37
N ALA A 62 1.42 3.19 14.44
CA ALA A 62 1.19 4.63 14.36
C ALA A 62 0.54 5.04 13.03
N GLY A 63 0.97 4.45 11.91
CA GLY A 63 0.40 4.74 10.60
C GLY A 63 -1.02 4.22 10.44
N VAL A 64 -1.36 3.04 10.97
CA VAL A 64 -2.73 2.51 11.01
C VAL A 64 -3.66 3.50 11.71
N GLN A 65 -3.28 3.94 12.91
CA GLN A 65 -4.05 4.91 13.70
C GLN A 65 -4.22 6.25 12.97
N ALA A 66 -3.18 6.73 12.30
CA ALA A 66 -3.24 7.97 11.55
C ALA A 66 -4.16 7.86 10.31
N ILE A 67 -4.12 6.73 9.60
CA ILE A 67 -4.98 6.49 8.43
C ILE A 67 -6.45 6.42 8.85
N ASP A 68 -6.77 5.81 10.00
CA ASP A 68 -8.15 5.74 10.51
C ASP A 68 -8.76 7.13 10.75
N GLY A 69 -7.94 8.14 11.03
CA GLY A 69 -8.37 9.53 11.19
C GLY A 69 -8.65 10.28 9.88
N SER A 70 -8.33 9.69 8.73
CA SER A 70 -8.39 10.36 7.43
C SER A 70 -9.83 10.56 6.95
N ARG A 71 -10.15 11.77 6.49
CA ARG A 71 -11.54 12.14 6.07
C ARG A 71 -11.73 12.19 4.55
N SER A 72 -10.67 11.95 3.79
CA SER A 72 -10.71 11.95 2.33
C SER A 72 -9.69 10.97 1.75
N LEU A 73 -9.89 10.51 0.50
CA LEU A 73 -8.93 9.61 -0.14
C LEU A 73 -7.54 10.27 -0.28
N SER A 74 -7.49 11.54 -0.71
CA SER A 74 -6.25 12.30 -0.86
C SER A 74 -5.48 12.48 0.45
N ASP A 75 -6.21 12.62 1.57
CA ASP A 75 -5.63 12.69 2.91
C ASP A 75 -5.08 11.33 3.34
N ALA A 76 -5.87 10.27 3.20
CA ALA A 76 -5.44 8.91 3.50
C ALA A 76 -4.19 8.48 2.71
N LEU A 77 -4.11 8.86 1.42
CA LEU A 77 -2.92 8.60 0.60
C LEU A 77 -1.69 9.42 1.04
N LYS A 78 -1.87 10.66 1.51
CA LYS A 78 -0.77 11.48 2.05
C LYS A 78 -0.24 10.88 3.35
N VAL A 79 -1.14 10.51 4.27
CA VAL A 79 -0.81 9.88 5.54
C VAL A 79 -0.11 8.55 5.31
N LEU A 80 -0.64 7.71 4.40
CA LEU A 80 0.00 6.47 3.98
C LEU A 80 1.43 6.70 3.50
N LEU A 81 1.64 7.65 2.58
CA LEU A 81 2.98 7.94 2.05
C LEU A 81 3.94 8.42 3.16
N GLN A 82 3.46 9.29 4.04
CA GLN A 82 4.26 9.80 5.16
C GLN A 82 4.72 8.65 6.07
N HIS A 83 3.84 7.75 6.49
CA HIS A 83 4.20 6.63 7.36
C HIS A 83 4.95 5.50 6.63
N ALA A 84 4.65 5.27 5.36
CA ALA A 84 5.48 4.37 4.54
C ALA A 84 6.92 4.89 4.46
N SER A 85 7.11 6.21 4.36
CA SER A 85 8.45 6.82 4.30
C SER A 85 9.25 6.76 5.61
N THR A 86 8.58 6.59 6.76
CA THR A 86 9.26 6.35 8.04
C THR A 86 9.74 4.92 8.21
N ILE A 87 9.21 3.99 7.41
CA ILE A 87 9.57 2.57 7.41
C ILE A 87 10.59 2.28 6.29
N ALA A 88 10.36 2.84 5.10
CA ALA A 88 11.24 2.75 3.95
C ALA A 88 11.65 4.17 3.52
N PRO A 89 12.94 4.54 3.59
CA PRO A 89 13.44 5.90 3.30
C PRO A 89 12.96 6.50 1.98
N ARG A 90 12.67 5.68 0.97
CA ARG A 90 12.14 6.13 -0.32
C ARG A 90 10.80 5.48 -0.60
N ALA A 91 9.77 6.30 -0.84
CA ALA A 91 8.42 5.83 -1.13
C ALA A 91 7.73 6.74 -2.15
N LEU A 92 6.87 6.16 -3.00
CA LEU A 92 6.14 6.85 -4.06
C LEU A 92 4.74 6.28 -4.20
N VAL A 93 3.76 7.14 -4.43
CA VAL A 93 2.40 6.73 -4.81
C VAL A 93 2.18 7.08 -6.27
N PHE A 94 1.77 6.09 -7.05
CA PHE A 94 1.30 6.26 -8.42
C PHE A 94 -0.21 6.06 -8.47
N LEU A 95 -0.91 6.94 -9.17
CA LEU A 95 -2.35 6.81 -9.41
C LEU A 95 -2.59 6.19 -10.79
N VAL A 96 -3.58 5.30 -10.89
CA VAL A 96 -4.06 4.79 -12.17
C VAL A 96 -4.92 5.86 -12.83
N ASN A 97 -4.50 6.30 -14.01
CA ASN A 97 -5.24 7.20 -14.88
C ASN A 97 -5.43 6.58 -16.26
N GLY A 98 -6.62 6.02 -16.51
CA GLY A 98 -6.88 5.26 -17.74
C GLY A 98 -6.02 4.01 -17.82
N ASP A 99 -5.17 3.94 -18.85
CA ASP A 99 -4.18 2.89 -19.11
C ASP A 99 -2.77 3.25 -18.62
N ARG A 100 -2.63 4.35 -17.86
CA ARG A 100 -1.35 4.84 -17.35
C ARG A 100 -1.29 4.90 -15.84
N LEU A 101 -0.08 4.76 -15.32
CA LEU A 101 0.30 5.15 -13.97
C LEU A 101 0.94 6.53 -14.04
N LYS A 102 0.52 7.42 -13.15
CA LYS A 102 1.10 8.74 -13.00
C LYS A 102 1.62 8.93 -11.58
N SER A 103 2.86 9.42 -11.43
CA SER A 103 3.41 9.75 -10.12
C SER A 103 2.57 10.85 -9.48
N TRP A 104 2.08 10.61 -8.27
CA TRP A 104 1.28 11.58 -7.53
C TRP A 104 2.10 12.33 -6.50
N LYS A 105 2.79 11.59 -5.62
CA LYS A 105 3.70 12.15 -4.62
C LYS A 105 4.72 11.11 -4.19
N GLY A 106 5.92 11.56 -3.84
CA GLY A 106 6.96 10.70 -3.32
C GLY A 106 7.84 11.37 -2.27
N VAL A 107 8.61 10.55 -1.57
CA VAL A 107 9.67 10.90 -0.64
C VAL A 107 10.93 10.17 -1.11
N GLY A 108 12.06 10.86 -1.19
CA GLY A 108 13.31 10.29 -1.72
C GLY A 108 13.43 10.29 -3.25
N PHE A 109 12.53 10.98 -3.96
CA PHE A 109 12.53 11.11 -5.43
C PHE A 109 12.29 12.56 -5.87
N PRO A 110 13.18 13.50 -5.56
CA PRO A 110 12.99 14.93 -5.85
C PRO A 110 12.83 15.22 -7.35
N GLN A 111 13.34 14.34 -8.23
CA GLN A 111 13.17 14.46 -9.68
C GLN A 111 11.70 14.46 -10.13
N PHE A 112 10.78 13.92 -9.32
CA PHE A 112 9.36 13.83 -9.66
C PHE A 112 8.52 15.01 -9.19
N ASP A 113 9.10 15.93 -8.41
CA ASP A 113 8.43 17.19 -8.04
C ASP A 113 8.31 18.13 -9.25
N THR A 114 9.30 18.08 -10.16
CA THR A 114 9.33 18.92 -11.38
C THR A 114 8.90 18.16 -12.64
N HIS A 115 9.22 16.86 -12.72
CA HIS A 115 8.92 16.03 -13.88
C HIS A 115 8.15 14.77 -13.47
N PRO A 116 6.80 14.80 -13.48
CA PRO A 116 6.00 13.63 -13.13
C PRO A 116 6.36 12.43 -14.00
N PHE A 117 6.55 11.27 -13.36
CA PHE A 117 6.79 10.02 -14.05
C PHE A 117 5.46 9.42 -14.52
N GLU A 118 5.46 8.93 -15.75
CA GLU A 118 4.34 8.18 -16.32
C GLU A 118 4.81 6.85 -16.90
N SER A 119 4.03 5.79 -16.70
CA SER A 119 4.24 4.49 -17.34
C SER A 119 2.91 3.85 -17.71
N ALA A 120 2.91 2.84 -18.58
CA ALA A 120 1.71 2.05 -18.84
C ALA A 120 1.37 1.16 -17.63
N ILE A 121 0.07 0.85 -17.44
CA ILE A 121 -0.38 -0.20 -16.50
C ILE A 121 -0.17 -1.61 -17.09
N VAL A 122 0.00 -1.69 -18.40
CA VAL A 122 0.25 -2.93 -19.15
C VAL A 122 1.76 -3.14 -19.27
N GLY A 123 2.19 -4.41 -19.13
CA GLY A 123 3.58 -4.81 -19.29
C GLY A 123 4.09 -5.70 -18.15
N THR A 124 5.38 -6.00 -18.22
CA THR A 124 6.07 -6.91 -17.30
C THR A 124 6.86 -6.18 -16.21
N GLY A 125 6.83 -4.84 -16.18
CA GLY A 125 7.50 -4.06 -15.15
C GLY A 125 6.88 -4.23 -13.76
N LEU A 126 7.67 -3.96 -12.70
CA LEU A 126 7.28 -4.21 -11.30
C LEU A 126 5.92 -3.58 -10.94
N LEU A 127 5.73 -2.30 -11.29
CA LEU A 127 4.48 -1.57 -11.02
C LEU A 127 3.30 -2.14 -11.82
N ALA A 128 3.53 -2.46 -13.09
CA ALA A 128 2.49 -3.01 -13.98
C ALA A 128 2.01 -4.38 -13.49
N GLN A 129 2.93 -5.25 -13.05
CA GLN A 129 2.60 -6.56 -12.47
C GLN A 129 1.80 -6.42 -11.17
N ALA A 130 2.15 -5.49 -10.28
CA ALA A 130 1.39 -5.24 -9.06
C ALA A 130 -0.05 -4.79 -9.37
N ILE A 131 -0.23 -3.91 -10.35
CA ILE A 131 -1.56 -3.45 -10.78
C ILE A 131 -2.37 -4.57 -11.44
N GLN A 132 -1.76 -5.35 -12.34
CA GLN A 132 -2.45 -6.41 -13.08
C GLN A 132 -2.89 -7.56 -12.18
N THR A 133 -2.04 -7.95 -11.23
CA THR A 133 -2.35 -9.05 -10.29
C THR A 133 -3.21 -8.59 -9.12
N GLY A 134 -3.21 -7.30 -8.81
CA GLY A 134 -3.80 -6.78 -7.57
C GLY A 134 -3.08 -7.25 -6.31
N THR A 135 -1.85 -7.76 -6.44
CA THR A 135 -1.04 -8.26 -5.32
C THR A 135 0.31 -7.55 -5.23
N PRO A 136 0.92 -7.45 -4.03
CA PRO A 136 2.24 -6.87 -3.87
C PRO A 136 3.32 -7.67 -4.59
N VAL A 137 4.23 -6.96 -5.25
CA VAL A 137 5.36 -7.55 -5.99
C VAL A 137 6.67 -7.00 -5.42
N THR A 138 7.58 -7.90 -5.04
CA THR A 138 8.95 -7.53 -4.64
C THR A 138 9.88 -7.66 -5.84
N SER A 139 10.84 -6.74 -5.97
CA SER A 139 11.84 -6.84 -7.02
C SER A 139 12.77 -8.04 -6.84
N SER A 140 13.16 -8.64 -7.96
CA SER A 140 14.08 -9.76 -8.05
C SER A 140 14.88 -9.66 -9.35
N PRO A 141 15.87 -10.53 -9.60
CA PRO A 141 16.56 -10.57 -10.88
C PRO A 141 15.64 -10.80 -12.09
N SER A 142 14.56 -11.58 -11.94
CA SER A 142 13.55 -11.80 -12.99
C SER A 142 12.50 -10.70 -13.06
N GLN A 143 12.39 -9.88 -12.01
CA GLN A 143 11.43 -8.80 -11.87
C GLN A 143 12.14 -7.56 -11.32
N PRO A 144 12.98 -6.87 -12.11
CA PRO A 144 13.85 -5.81 -11.60
C PRO A 144 13.05 -4.62 -11.09
N ALA A 145 13.66 -3.86 -10.18
CA ALA A 145 13.12 -2.57 -9.76
C ALA A 145 12.99 -1.61 -10.97
N PRO A 146 12.04 -0.66 -10.94
CA PRO A 146 11.92 0.34 -12.00
C PRO A 146 13.23 1.11 -12.19
N THR A 147 13.54 1.46 -13.44
CA THR A 147 14.81 2.16 -13.78
C THR A 147 15.00 3.47 -13.03
N PHE A 148 13.90 4.19 -12.73
CA PHE A 148 13.95 5.42 -11.95
C PHE A 148 14.47 5.23 -10.51
N ALA A 149 14.42 4.01 -9.98
CA ALA A 149 14.86 3.72 -8.62
C ALA A 149 16.38 3.79 -8.47
N GLY A 150 17.13 3.55 -9.56
CA GLY A 150 18.59 3.48 -9.53
C GLY A 150 19.11 2.47 -8.51
N LEU A 151 18.39 1.36 -8.32
CA LEU A 151 18.66 0.40 -7.26
C LEU A 151 19.63 -0.71 -7.74
N GLY A 152 20.58 -1.08 -6.89
CA GLY A 152 21.50 -2.21 -7.14
C GLY A 152 20.78 -3.57 -7.13
N LEU A 153 21.41 -4.59 -7.73
CA LEU A 153 20.83 -5.94 -7.87
C LEU A 153 20.72 -6.70 -6.54
N ASP A 154 21.48 -6.30 -5.52
CA ASP A 154 21.50 -6.84 -4.16
C ASP A 154 20.40 -6.24 -3.26
N ARG A 155 19.65 -5.26 -3.79
CA ARG A 155 18.62 -4.54 -3.06
C ARG A 155 17.23 -4.95 -3.53
N THR A 156 16.26 -4.72 -2.66
CA THR A 156 14.86 -5.02 -2.94
C THR A 156 14.01 -3.77 -2.89
N ALA A 157 13.04 -3.71 -3.78
CA ALA A 157 11.95 -2.76 -3.80
C ALA A 157 10.62 -3.48 -3.70
N LEU A 158 9.61 -2.80 -3.20
CA LEU A 158 8.24 -3.28 -3.09
C LEU A 158 7.34 -2.40 -3.97
N ALA A 159 6.46 -3.03 -4.73
CA ALA A 159 5.31 -2.40 -5.36
C ALA A 159 4.03 -3.02 -4.79
N ALA A 160 3.29 -2.29 -3.96
CA ALA A 160 2.07 -2.74 -3.32
C ALA A 160 0.85 -2.01 -3.90
N PRO A 161 -0.10 -2.71 -4.54
CA PRO A 161 -1.26 -2.07 -5.15
C PRO A 161 -2.29 -1.68 -4.08
N ILE A 162 -2.97 -0.55 -4.32
CA ILE A 162 -4.17 -0.15 -3.57
C ILE A 162 -5.37 -0.59 -4.41
N VAL A 163 -6.06 -1.63 -3.92
CA VAL A 163 -7.20 -2.23 -4.60
C VAL A 163 -8.49 -1.78 -3.91
N VAL A 164 -9.40 -1.17 -4.68
CA VAL A 164 -10.73 -0.74 -4.23
C VAL A 164 -11.77 -1.40 -5.13
N GLY A 165 -12.71 -2.14 -4.53
CA GLY A 165 -13.76 -2.84 -5.30
C GLY A 165 -13.21 -3.84 -6.33
N GLY A 166 -12.06 -4.46 -6.06
CA GLY A 166 -11.40 -5.40 -6.98
C GLY A 166 -10.60 -4.76 -8.12
N ARG A 167 -10.58 -3.42 -8.25
CA ARG A 167 -9.68 -2.71 -9.17
C ARG A 167 -8.53 -2.07 -8.43
N ALA A 168 -7.31 -2.28 -8.94
CA ALA A 168 -6.17 -1.48 -8.52
C ALA A 168 -6.34 -0.02 -9.00
N VAL A 169 -6.38 0.93 -8.06
CA VAL A 169 -6.56 2.37 -8.33
C VAL A 169 -5.28 3.17 -8.14
N ALA A 170 -4.31 2.59 -7.43
CA ALA A 170 -2.99 3.15 -7.21
C ALA A 170 -1.98 2.04 -6.92
N VAL A 171 -0.69 2.36 -6.94
CA VAL A 171 0.39 1.49 -6.46
C VAL A 171 1.38 2.31 -5.64
N VAL A 172 1.74 1.77 -4.48
CA VAL A 172 2.80 2.32 -3.63
C VAL A 172 4.10 1.59 -3.95
N TYR A 173 5.09 2.35 -4.37
CA TYR A 173 6.46 1.90 -4.52
C TYR A 173 7.26 2.27 -3.28
N ALA A 174 8.11 1.37 -2.78
CA ALA A 174 9.01 1.66 -1.66
C ALA A 174 10.33 0.89 -1.77
N ASP A 175 11.42 1.52 -1.35
CA ASP A 175 12.75 0.89 -1.22
C ASP A 175 13.60 1.60 -0.14
N ASN A 176 14.75 1.00 0.19
CA ASN A 176 15.68 1.54 1.20
C ASN A 176 16.80 2.42 0.62
N GLY A 177 16.77 2.72 -0.66
CA GLY A 177 17.85 3.43 -1.36
C GLY A 177 19.07 2.56 -1.64
N PRO A 178 20.08 3.12 -2.33
CA PRO A 178 21.32 2.41 -2.64
C PRO A 178 22.14 2.08 -1.39
N GLU A 179 22.10 2.97 -0.38
CA GLU A 179 22.88 2.88 0.86
C GLU A 179 22.12 2.21 2.02
N GLY A 180 20.83 1.90 1.85
CA GLY A 180 20.01 1.36 2.93
C GLY A 180 20.33 -0.10 3.28
N GLU A 181 20.07 -0.49 4.53
CA GLU A 181 20.30 -1.86 5.01
C GLU A 181 19.28 -2.88 4.45
N ALA A 182 19.68 -4.16 4.40
CA ALA A 182 18.81 -5.33 4.12
C ALA A 182 19.14 -6.50 5.07
N PRO A 183 18.21 -7.43 5.38
CA PRO A 183 16.76 -7.38 5.29
C PRO A 183 16.13 -6.97 6.64
N GLY A 184 15.10 -6.13 6.58
CA GLY A 184 14.22 -5.83 7.72
C GLY A 184 12.77 -6.17 7.39
N SER A 185 11.92 -6.20 8.41
CA SER A 185 10.46 -6.34 8.29
C SER A 185 9.78 -5.19 7.54
N TRP A 186 10.53 -4.19 7.09
CA TRP A 186 10.03 -2.98 6.43
C TRP A 186 9.06 -3.29 5.28
N ARG A 187 9.35 -4.33 4.47
CA ARG A 187 8.46 -4.72 3.36
C ARG A 187 7.09 -5.16 3.86
N ALA A 188 7.08 -6.03 4.87
CA ALA A 188 5.85 -6.53 5.47
C ALA A 188 5.08 -5.38 6.16
N ALA A 189 5.78 -4.46 6.82
CA ALA A 189 5.17 -3.31 7.46
C ALA A 189 4.58 -2.31 6.45
N VAL A 190 5.29 -1.98 5.37
CA VAL A 190 4.76 -1.14 4.28
C VAL A 190 3.58 -1.84 3.60
N GLU A 191 3.68 -3.12 3.30
CA GLU A 191 2.57 -3.89 2.72
C GLU A 191 1.32 -3.86 3.61
N ALA A 192 1.48 -4.09 4.92
CA ALA A 192 0.37 -4.05 5.88
C ALA A 192 -0.29 -2.66 5.92
N LEU A 193 0.50 -1.58 5.94
CA LEU A 193 0.01 -0.20 5.83
C LEU A 193 -0.79 0.03 4.55
N VAL A 194 -0.28 -0.42 3.41
CA VAL A 194 -0.94 -0.25 2.11
C VAL A 194 -2.26 -1.03 2.06
N ARG A 195 -2.30 -2.25 2.59
CA ARG A 195 -3.54 -3.04 2.69
C ARG A 195 -4.57 -2.38 3.61
N HIS A 196 -4.13 -1.82 4.73
CA HIS A 196 -5.00 -1.07 5.64
C HIS A 196 -5.56 0.19 4.97
N ALA A 197 -4.69 0.96 4.31
CA ALA A 197 -5.12 2.13 3.54
C ALA A 197 -6.11 1.77 2.44
N ALA A 198 -5.89 0.68 1.69
CA ALA A 198 -6.83 0.21 0.68
C ALA A 198 -8.23 -0.09 1.28
N THR A 199 -8.26 -0.69 2.47
CA THR A 199 -9.51 -0.95 3.21
C THR A 199 -10.21 0.34 3.62
N GLN A 200 -9.45 1.32 4.15
CA GLN A 200 -9.98 2.63 4.52
C GLN A 200 -10.48 3.42 3.31
N LEU A 201 -9.77 3.38 2.17
CA LEU A 201 -10.23 3.99 0.92
C LEU A 201 -11.51 3.32 0.40
N ALA A 202 -11.62 2.00 0.50
CA ALA A 202 -12.84 1.28 0.14
C ALA A 202 -14.02 1.68 1.05
N LEU A 203 -13.79 1.80 2.36
CA LEU A 203 -14.79 2.26 3.32
C LEU A 203 -15.26 3.69 3.01
N LEU A 204 -14.33 4.63 2.82
CA LEU A 204 -14.65 6.02 2.48
C LEU A 204 -15.43 6.11 1.16
N THR A 205 -15.06 5.29 0.17
CA THR A 205 -15.76 5.23 -1.12
C THR A 205 -17.17 4.69 -0.94
N ALA A 206 -17.33 3.56 -0.24
CA ALA A 206 -18.64 2.96 0.04
C ALA A 206 -19.56 3.90 0.83
N MET A 207 -19.04 4.57 1.86
CA MET A 207 -19.78 5.57 2.65
C MET A 207 -20.26 6.73 1.78
N ARG A 208 -19.42 7.22 0.85
CA ARG A 208 -19.82 8.27 -0.10
C ARG A 208 -20.89 7.78 -1.07
N THR A 209 -20.79 6.55 -1.55
CA THR A 209 -21.83 5.94 -2.40
C THR A 209 -23.15 5.81 -1.64
N VAL A 210 -23.14 5.34 -0.39
CA VAL A 210 -24.34 5.25 0.45
C VAL A 210 -24.91 6.63 0.73
N GLN A 211 -24.09 7.62 1.10
CA GLN A 211 -24.55 8.99 1.31
C GLN A 211 -25.17 9.59 0.03
N ALA A 212 -24.60 9.32 -1.15
CA ALA A 212 -25.18 9.76 -2.41
C ALA A 212 -26.54 9.08 -2.69
N VAL A 213 -26.69 7.80 -2.36
CA VAL A 213 -27.95 7.04 -2.52
C VAL A 213 -29.00 7.43 -1.47
N SER A 214 -28.62 7.65 -0.21
CA SER A 214 -29.51 8.07 0.87
C SER A 214 -29.92 9.54 0.75
N ALA A 215 -29.00 10.43 0.34
CA ALA A 215 -29.36 11.76 -0.13
C ALA A 215 -30.24 11.69 -1.39
N SER A 216 -30.24 10.54 -2.09
CA SER A 216 -31.18 10.26 -3.17
C SER A 216 -32.61 9.92 -2.73
N ALA A 217 -32.75 9.38 -1.51
CA ALA A 217 -33.98 8.83 -0.95
C ALA A 217 -34.56 9.66 0.20
N ALA A 218 -33.87 10.70 0.68
CA ALA A 218 -34.39 11.59 1.71
C ALA A 218 -35.70 12.25 1.22
N PRO A 219 -36.81 12.15 1.98
CA PRO A 219 -38.00 12.89 1.65
C PRO A 219 -37.68 14.38 1.77
N VAL A 220 -38.09 15.14 0.76
CA VAL A 220 -38.13 16.61 0.82
C VAL A 220 -38.78 16.97 2.17
N PRO A 221 -38.23 17.93 2.96
CA PRO A 221 -38.95 18.39 4.14
C PRO A 221 -40.29 18.91 3.64
N THR A 222 -41.34 18.14 3.92
CA THR A 222 -42.72 18.53 3.70
C THR A 222 -42.97 19.67 4.67
N GLY A 223 -42.65 20.89 4.20
CA GLY A 223 -43.39 22.06 4.60
C GLY A 223 -44.86 21.71 4.45
N THR A 224 -45.59 21.90 5.54
CA THR A 224 -47.00 21.60 5.72
C THR A 224 -47.83 21.93 4.46
N GLY A 225 -48.17 20.89 3.68
CA GLY A 225 -48.97 21.04 2.46
C GLY A 225 -48.68 19.93 1.45
N GLY A 226 -49.59 18.96 1.34
CA GLY A 226 -49.42 17.77 0.51
C GLY A 226 -49.33 18.05 -0.98
N ALA A 227 -48.33 17.45 -1.63
CA ALA A 227 -48.34 17.03 -3.02
C ALA A 227 -47.26 15.94 -3.18
N VAL A 228 -47.64 14.75 -3.65
CA VAL A 228 -46.67 13.75 -4.10
C VAL A 228 -45.94 14.37 -5.28
N ALA A 229 -44.64 14.64 -5.14
CA ALA A 229 -43.85 15.18 -6.24
C ALA A 229 -43.96 14.24 -7.45
N PRO A 230 -44.20 14.75 -8.66
CA PRO A 230 -44.34 13.92 -9.84
C PRO A 230 -43.08 13.07 -10.04
N GLU A 231 -43.26 11.83 -10.52
CA GLU A 231 -42.19 10.84 -10.70
C GLU A 231 -41.03 11.36 -11.58
N ALA A 232 -41.32 12.31 -12.47
CA ALA A 232 -40.35 13.06 -13.26
C ALA A 232 -39.37 13.89 -12.40
N ASP A 233 -39.84 14.57 -11.36
CA ASP A 233 -39.01 15.38 -10.46
C ASP A 233 -38.03 14.51 -9.67
N VAL A 234 -38.46 13.32 -9.26
CA VAL A 234 -37.62 12.34 -8.55
C VAL A 234 -36.51 11.81 -9.47
N GLN A 235 -36.84 11.51 -10.73
CA GLN A 235 -35.87 11.07 -11.73
C GLN A 235 -34.87 12.18 -12.09
N GLU A 236 -35.32 13.43 -12.21
CA GLU A 236 -34.46 14.58 -12.45
C GLU A 236 -33.49 14.85 -11.29
N GLN A 237 -33.97 14.79 -10.05
CA GLN A 237 -33.10 14.93 -8.88
C GLN A 237 -32.11 13.77 -8.76
N GLY A 238 -32.54 12.54 -9.08
CA GLY A 238 -31.66 11.36 -9.18
C GLY A 238 -30.54 11.58 -10.20
N ALA A 239 -30.87 12.10 -11.38
CA ALA A 239 -29.90 12.41 -12.42
C ALA A 239 -28.87 13.47 -11.95
N ARG A 240 -29.32 14.60 -11.38
CA ARG A 240 -28.41 15.63 -10.84
C ARG A 240 -27.45 15.09 -9.78
N ARG A 241 -27.95 14.22 -8.89
CA ARG A 241 -27.13 13.59 -7.84
C ARG A 241 -26.09 12.63 -8.43
N TYR A 242 -26.48 11.83 -9.42
CA TYR A 242 -25.55 10.91 -10.07
C TYR A 242 -24.48 11.63 -10.89
N ALA A 243 -24.84 12.73 -11.57
CA ALA A 243 -23.87 13.63 -12.20
C ALA A 243 -22.85 14.17 -11.19
N ARG A 244 -23.31 14.68 -10.05
CA ARG A 244 -22.43 15.20 -8.99
C ARG A 244 -21.46 14.15 -8.47
N LEU A 245 -21.95 12.92 -8.26
CA LEU A 245 -21.11 11.80 -7.81
C LEU A 245 -19.96 11.56 -8.78
N LEU A 246 -20.29 11.31 -10.06
CA LEU A 246 -19.30 11.00 -11.09
C LEU A 246 -18.27 12.12 -11.28
N VAL A 247 -18.72 13.38 -11.29
CA VAL A 247 -17.82 14.53 -11.41
C VAL A 247 -16.95 14.71 -10.16
N SER A 248 -17.48 14.40 -8.97
CA SER A 248 -16.70 14.41 -7.73
C SER A 248 -15.61 13.34 -7.72
N GLU A 249 -15.85 12.17 -8.33
CA GLU A 249 -14.82 11.14 -8.53
C GLU A 249 -13.72 11.62 -9.48
N ILE A 250 -14.07 12.29 -10.59
CA ILE A 250 -13.06 12.90 -11.47
C ILE A 250 -12.16 13.83 -10.66
N LYS A 251 -12.75 14.72 -9.85
CA LYS A 251 -11.99 15.65 -9.01
C LYS A 251 -11.08 14.91 -8.03
N LEU A 252 -11.61 13.88 -7.40
CA LEU A 252 -10.93 13.09 -6.38
C LEU A 252 -9.67 12.39 -6.90
N TYR A 253 -9.75 11.79 -8.08
CA TYR A 253 -8.60 11.09 -8.67
C TYR A 253 -7.64 12.02 -9.43
N ASN A 254 -8.04 13.26 -9.71
CA ASN A 254 -7.31 14.17 -10.60
C ASN A 254 -7.06 15.57 -10.00
N GLU A 255 -6.95 15.72 -8.68
CA GLU A 255 -6.83 17.03 -8.01
C GLU A 255 -5.73 17.93 -8.61
N ALA A 256 -4.56 17.37 -8.91
CA ALA A 256 -3.45 18.15 -9.50
C ALA A 256 -3.79 18.65 -10.92
N ALA A 257 -4.44 17.81 -11.73
CA ALA A 257 -4.88 18.19 -13.07
C ALA A 257 -6.04 19.18 -13.01
N VAL A 258 -6.95 19.05 -12.04
CA VAL A 258 -8.01 20.04 -11.79
C VAL A 258 -7.41 21.39 -11.40
N ARG A 259 -6.45 21.42 -10.47
CA ARG A 259 -5.77 22.66 -10.07
C ARG A 259 -5.07 23.33 -11.24
N ALA A 260 -4.22 22.59 -11.96
CA ALA A 260 -3.53 23.12 -13.14
C ALA A 260 -4.51 23.56 -14.25
N GLY A 261 -5.60 22.83 -14.43
CA GLY A 261 -6.64 23.16 -15.39
C GLY A 261 -7.44 24.41 -15.02
N ARG A 262 -7.62 24.71 -13.74
CA ARG A 262 -8.22 25.97 -13.28
C ARG A 262 -7.27 27.15 -13.50
N GLU A 263 -5.99 26.97 -13.20
CA GLU A 263 -4.95 27.99 -13.44
C GLU A 263 -4.82 28.32 -14.93
N GLN A 264 -4.87 27.30 -15.80
CA GLN A 264 -4.67 27.43 -17.24
C GLN A 264 -5.99 27.55 -18.03
N ARG A 265 -7.13 27.46 -17.35
CA ARG A 265 -8.48 27.47 -17.93
C ARG A 265 -8.67 26.45 -19.05
N ASP A 266 -8.21 25.21 -18.83
CA ASP A 266 -8.22 24.13 -19.84
C ASP A 266 -8.74 22.78 -19.30
N LEU A 267 -9.63 22.80 -18.29
CA LEU A 267 -10.14 21.58 -17.63
C LEU A 267 -10.73 20.54 -18.61
N LEU A 268 -11.52 20.95 -19.61
CA LEU A 268 -12.13 20.02 -20.57
C LEU A 268 -11.08 19.29 -21.39
N ARG A 269 -10.05 20.01 -21.85
CA ARG A 269 -8.94 19.43 -22.61
C ARG A 269 -8.11 18.48 -21.73
N ARG A 270 -7.84 18.90 -20.49
CA ARG A 270 -6.93 18.19 -19.58
C ARG A 270 -7.54 16.94 -18.96
N LEU A 271 -8.84 16.96 -18.67
CA LEU A 271 -9.60 15.86 -18.05
C LEU A 271 -10.53 15.15 -19.05
N GLY A 272 -10.34 15.39 -20.35
CA GLY A 272 -11.20 14.88 -21.41
C GLY A 272 -11.49 13.37 -21.30
N PRO A 273 -10.47 12.51 -21.14
CA PRO A 273 -10.70 11.07 -21.00
C PRO A 273 -11.54 10.70 -19.77
N GLU A 274 -11.36 11.38 -18.65
CA GLU A 274 -12.09 11.13 -17.39
C GLU A 274 -13.53 11.60 -17.50
N ILE A 275 -13.74 12.79 -18.07
CA ILE A 275 -15.05 13.39 -18.32
C ILE A 275 -15.85 12.52 -19.28
N GLU A 276 -15.23 12.00 -20.34
CA GLU A 276 -15.90 11.15 -21.32
C GLU A 276 -16.30 9.79 -20.73
N ARG A 277 -15.43 9.19 -19.90
CA ARG A 277 -15.78 7.95 -19.17
C ARG A 277 -16.96 8.18 -18.21
N ALA A 278 -16.92 9.26 -17.42
CA ALA A 278 -17.99 9.62 -16.52
C ALA A 278 -19.30 9.93 -17.26
N ARG A 279 -19.22 10.59 -18.42
CA ARG A 279 -20.38 10.89 -19.27
C ARG A 279 -21.07 9.62 -19.75
N ARG A 280 -20.31 8.62 -20.24
CA ARG A 280 -20.88 7.33 -20.66
C ARG A 280 -21.61 6.63 -19.50
N LEU A 281 -20.99 6.55 -18.33
CA LEU A 281 -21.60 5.96 -17.14
C LEU A 281 -22.88 6.71 -16.70
N TYR A 282 -22.90 8.02 -16.86
CA TYR A 282 -24.07 8.86 -16.60
C TYR A 282 -25.22 8.52 -17.57
N GLU A 283 -24.92 8.48 -18.86
CA GLU A 283 -25.89 8.24 -19.93
C GLU A 283 -26.47 6.81 -19.92
N GLU A 284 -25.69 5.82 -19.50
CA GLU A 284 -26.16 4.43 -19.33
C GLU A 284 -27.24 4.30 -18.24
N ARG A 285 -27.14 5.09 -17.16
CA ARG A 285 -28.04 4.98 -16.01
C ARG A 285 -29.22 5.95 -16.06
N VAL A 286 -29.06 7.08 -16.74
CA VAL A 286 -30.06 8.16 -16.76
C VAL A 286 -30.97 8.00 -17.97
N SER A 287 -32.27 7.87 -17.70
CA SER A 287 -33.29 7.65 -18.73
C SER A 287 -33.19 8.66 -19.87
N PRO A 288 -33.24 8.21 -21.14
CA PRO A 288 -33.23 9.10 -22.31
C PRO A 288 -34.47 9.96 -22.44
N ARG A 289 -35.53 9.69 -21.66
CA ARG A 289 -36.76 10.48 -21.64
C ARG A 289 -36.62 11.83 -20.93
N LEU A 290 -35.54 12.04 -20.16
CA LEU A 290 -35.26 13.31 -19.47
C LEU A 290 -34.61 14.31 -20.44
N THR A 291 -35.36 15.34 -20.82
CA THR A 291 -34.93 16.34 -21.82
C THR A 291 -33.70 17.13 -21.38
N ALA A 292 -33.55 17.41 -20.08
CA ALA A 292 -32.44 18.18 -19.50
C ALA A 292 -31.24 17.32 -19.04
N ARG A 293 -31.20 16.02 -19.36
CA ARG A 293 -30.17 15.10 -18.83
C ARG A 293 -28.74 15.54 -19.11
N THR A 294 -28.48 16.09 -20.28
CA THR A 294 -27.15 16.55 -20.70
C THR A 294 -26.72 17.80 -19.93
N SER A 295 -27.68 18.66 -19.57
CA SER A 295 -27.44 19.89 -18.81
C SER A 295 -27.03 19.61 -17.38
N TYR A 296 -27.57 18.57 -16.74
CA TYR A 296 -27.22 18.21 -15.35
C TYR A 296 -25.77 17.79 -15.20
N PHE A 297 -25.28 16.96 -16.13
CA PHE A 297 -23.87 16.56 -16.14
C PHE A 297 -22.95 17.76 -16.37
N HIS A 298 -23.29 18.62 -17.34
CA HIS A 298 -22.52 19.84 -17.60
C HIS A 298 -22.52 20.81 -16.42
N GLN A 299 -23.67 21.00 -15.77
CA GLN A 299 -23.80 21.85 -14.59
C GLN A 299 -22.89 21.39 -13.45
N GLU A 300 -22.78 20.07 -13.23
CA GLU A 300 -21.88 19.53 -12.21
C GLU A 300 -20.41 19.63 -12.62
N LEU A 301 -20.05 19.56 -13.91
CA LEU A 301 -18.69 19.90 -14.38
C LEU A 301 -18.31 21.33 -13.98
N VAL A 302 -19.21 22.28 -14.21
CA VAL A 302 -19.01 23.69 -13.81
C VAL A 302 -18.93 23.81 -12.29
N GLN A 303 -19.91 23.26 -11.57
CA GLN A 303 -20.01 23.43 -10.12
C GLN A 303 -18.86 22.76 -9.37
N THR A 304 -18.45 21.56 -9.77
CA THR A 304 -17.53 20.72 -9.01
C THR A 304 -16.08 20.86 -9.50
N LEU A 305 -15.85 20.82 -10.82
CA LEU A 305 -14.49 20.94 -11.38
C LEU A 305 -14.08 22.40 -11.57
N ALA A 306 -15.02 23.28 -11.92
CA ALA A 306 -14.75 24.68 -12.24
C ALA A 306 -15.11 25.67 -11.11
N ASP A 307 -15.41 25.18 -9.90
CA ASP A 307 -15.83 25.99 -8.74
C ASP A 307 -16.97 26.99 -9.04
N GLY A 308 -17.87 26.62 -9.95
CA GLY A 308 -18.99 27.45 -10.37
C GLY A 308 -18.67 28.45 -11.49
N ASP A 309 -17.41 28.58 -11.92
CA ASP A 309 -17.01 29.45 -13.03
C ASP A 309 -16.86 28.64 -14.33
N PRO A 310 -17.81 28.74 -15.29
CA PRO A 310 -17.72 28.01 -16.55
C PRO A 310 -16.51 28.44 -17.40
N GLY A 311 -15.94 29.63 -17.17
CA GLY A 311 -14.75 30.10 -17.86
C GLY A 311 -13.50 29.26 -17.59
N LEU A 312 -13.46 28.52 -16.47
CA LEU A 312 -12.32 27.64 -16.15
C LEU A 312 -12.36 26.30 -16.91
N LEU A 313 -13.51 25.95 -17.51
CA LEU A 313 -13.63 24.72 -18.31
C LEU A 313 -12.74 24.76 -19.56
N GLY A 314 -12.53 25.96 -20.12
CA GLY A 314 -11.85 26.14 -21.40
C GLY A 314 -12.72 25.75 -22.59
N LYS A 315 -12.17 25.88 -23.80
CA LYS A 315 -12.81 25.34 -25.01
C LYS A 315 -12.55 23.83 -25.06
N GLY A 316 -13.63 23.06 -25.18
CA GLY A 316 -13.60 21.61 -25.41
C GLY A 316 -13.15 21.27 -26.82
#